data_AF-A0A7H4M689-F1
#
_entry.id   AF-A0A7H4M689-F1
#
_cell.length_a   1.000
_cell.length_b   1.000
_cell.length_c   1.000
_cell.angle_alpha   90.00
_cell.angle_beta   90.00
_cell.angle_gamma   90.00
#
_symmetry.space_group_name_H-M   'P 1'
#
loop_
_entity.id
_entity.type
_entity.pdbx_description
1 polymer ?
#
loop_
_entity_poly.entity_id
_entity_poly.type
_entity_poly.pdbx_seq_one_letter_code
_entity_poly.pdbx_strand_id
1 'polypeptide(L)'
;MVAFSGFTPAGSPKALPAAIARRADELHRAQKPFQIRLLTGASISAAADDALSAADAVSWRAPYQTASGLRQKINQGQVKFVDLHLSEVAQMVNYGFFGEIDVAVIEASAIAPDGRVWLTSGIGNAPTWLLRAKKVIIELNHYHSPRVAELADIVIPGAPPRRNSIAIFHAMDRVGSRYVQIDPKKIVAVVETELPTPETFWITIIRFVRKLPITWSPFCWKRWLADASRLNFCRCKAAWAISTTRSWRGWAKIRISRLL
;
A
#
# COMPACT_ATOMS: atom_id res chain seq x y z
N MET A 1 4.69 -16.30 0.55
CA MET A 1 4.05 -15.02 0.93
C MET A 1 4.38 -13.95 -0.08
N VAL A 2 3.39 -13.13 -0.44
CA VAL A 2 3.52 -12.01 -1.37
C VAL A 2 3.27 -10.72 -0.61
N ALA A 3 4.09 -9.70 -0.86
CA ALA A 3 3.93 -8.39 -0.26
C ALA A 3 3.66 -7.32 -1.32
N PHE A 4 2.65 -6.48 -1.12
CA PHE A 4 2.39 -5.33 -1.98
C PHE A 4 2.77 -4.02 -1.30
N SER A 5 3.29 -3.07 -2.08
CA SER A 5 3.36 -1.68 -1.65
C SER A 5 1.96 -1.08 -1.46
N GLY A 6 1.93 0.12 -0.87
CA GLY A 6 0.72 0.91 -0.75
C GLY A 6 0.28 1.15 0.69
N PHE A 7 -0.35 2.29 0.87
CA PHE A 7 -0.96 2.73 2.12
C PHE A 7 -2.20 3.51 1.76
N THR A 8 -3.38 2.91 1.95
CA THR A 8 -4.59 3.25 1.17
C THR A 8 -4.39 2.90 -0.32
N PRO A 9 -5.30 3.25 -1.27
CA PRO A 9 -5.06 2.98 -2.69
C PRO A 9 -3.74 3.55 -3.24
N ALA A 10 -3.20 4.60 -2.61
CA ALA A 10 -1.96 5.25 -2.99
C ALA A 10 -0.74 4.33 -2.85
N GLY A 11 0.10 4.30 -3.88
CA GLY A 11 1.32 3.48 -3.91
C GLY A 11 1.08 1.97 -4.03
N SER A 12 -0.16 1.53 -4.27
CA SER A 12 -0.46 0.10 -4.42
C SER A 12 -0.33 -0.36 -5.88
N PRO A 13 0.19 -1.58 -6.14
CA PRO A 13 0.21 -2.18 -7.47
C PRO A 13 -1.19 -2.27 -8.06
N LYS A 14 -1.31 -2.06 -9.36
CA LYS A 14 -2.60 -1.94 -10.08
C LYS A 14 -2.80 -3.07 -11.09
N ALA A 15 -1.75 -3.47 -11.80
CA ALA A 15 -1.86 -4.47 -12.86
C ALA A 15 -1.77 -5.91 -12.32
N LEU A 16 -0.85 -6.16 -11.40
CA LEU A 16 -0.55 -7.49 -10.87
C LEU A 16 -1.65 -8.10 -10.01
N PRO A 17 -2.40 -7.35 -9.17
CA PRO A 17 -3.54 -7.94 -8.46
C PRO A 17 -4.55 -8.59 -9.43
N ALA A 18 -4.88 -7.89 -10.53
CA ALA A 18 -5.78 -8.42 -11.55
C ALA A 18 -5.16 -9.59 -12.35
N ALA A 19 -3.86 -9.54 -12.63
CA ALA A 19 -3.16 -10.64 -13.29
C ALA A 19 -3.12 -11.91 -12.42
N ILE A 20 -2.88 -11.76 -11.11
CA ILE A 20 -2.88 -12.87 -10.15
C ILE A 20 -4.29 -13.45 -10.02
N ALA A 21 -5.33 -12.61 -9.95
CA ALA A 21 -6.72 -13.07 -9.90
C ALA A 21 -7.08 -13.92 -11.14
N ARG A 22 -6.77 -13.44 -12.35
CA ARG A 22 -6.99 -14.22 -13.59
C ARG A 22 -6.23 -15.56 -13.56
N ARG A 23 -5.00 -15.56 -13.07
CA ARG A 23 -4.20 -16.79 -12.96
C ARG A 23 -4.80 -17.78 -11.95
N ALA A 24 -5.34 -17.27 -10.84
CA ALA A 24 -6.04 -18.10 -9.85
C ALA A 24 -7.27 -18.77 -10.48
N ASP A 25 -8.12 -18.00 -11.16
CA ASP A 25 -9.30 -18.51 -11.85
C ASP A 25 -8.96 -19.61 -12.86
N GLU A 26 -7.92 -19.41 -13.69
CA GLU A 26 -7.45 -20.41 -14.66
C GLU A 26 -7.03 -21.71 -13.96
N LEU A 27 -6.29 -21.61 -12.85
CA LEU A 27 -5.81 -22.77 -12.10
C LEU A 27 -6.96 -23.48 -11.40
N HIS A 28 -7.90 -22.76 -10.80
CA HIS A 28 -9.06 -23.34 -10.14
C HIS A 28 -10.00 -24.04 -11.13
N ARG A 29 -10.22 -23.47 -12.33
CA ARG A 29 -10.96 -24.16 -13.41
C ARG A 29 -10.30 -25.46 -13.82
N ALA A 30 -8.97 -25.50 -13.80
CA ALA A 30 -8.18 -26.71 -14.03
C ALA A 30 -8.07 -27.62 -12.78
N GLN A 31 -8.88 -27.38 -11.73
CA GLN A 31 -8.87 -28.11 -10.46
C GLN A 31 -7.51 -28.10 -9.74
N LYS A 32 -6.68 -27.08 -9.98
CA LYS A 32 -5.38 -26.89 -9.31
C LYS A 32 -5.53 -25.83 -8.21
N PRO A 33 -5.19 -26.16 -6.96
CA PRO A 33 -5.29 -25.18 -5.87
C PRO A 33 -4.26 -24.05 -6.07
N PHE A 34 -4.69 -22.82 -5.88
CA PHE A 34 -3.83 -21.65 -5.95
C PHE A 34 -4.31 -20.56 -4.99
N GLN A 35 -3.49 -20.21 -4.00
CA GLN A 35 -3.75 -19.10 -3.09
C GLN A 35 -2.42 -18.48 -2.62
N ILE A 36 -2.44 -17.19 -2.32
CA ILE A 36 -1.32 -16.44 -1.74
C ILE A 36 -1.64 -15.99 -0.33
N ARG A 37 -0.60 -15.90 0.50
CA ARG A 37 -0.62 -15.10 1.72
C ARG A 37 -0.22 -13.68 1.34
N LEU A 38 -1.08 -12.70 1.57
CA LEU A 38 -0.89 -11.32 1.14
C LEU A 38 -0.62 -10.38 2.32
N LEU A 39 0.48 -9.65 2.22
CA LEU A 39 0.91 -8.66 3.20
C LEU A 39 1.03 -7.29 2.55
N THR A 40 0.58 -6.23 3.21
CA THR A 40 0.56 -4.87 2.65
C THR A 40 1.03 -3.83 3.68
N GLY A 41 1.18 -2.56 3.27
CA GLY A 41 1.42 -1.48 4.23
C GLY A 41 0.19 -1.21 5.10
N ALA A 42 -0.94 -0.92 4.46
CA ALA A 42 -2.27 -0.81 5.09
C ALA A 42 -3.32 -1.37 4.12
N SER A 43 -4.42 -0.63 3.87
CA SER A 43 -5.31 -0.99 2.76
C SER A 43 -4.62 -0.73 1.42
N ILE A 44 -5.02 -1.48 0.40
CA ILE A 44 -4.75 -1.16 -1.01
C ILE A 44 -6.07 -0.69 -1.64
N SER A 45 -6.13 -0.56 -2.97
CA SER A 45 -7.40 -0.30 -3.64
C SER A 45 -8.42 -1.41 -3.34
N ALA A 46 -9.67 -1.03 -3.04
CA ALA A 46 -10.72 -2.01 -2.78
C ALA A 46 -10.93 -2.94 -3.98
N ALA A 47 -10.82 -2.42 -5.20
CA ALA A 47 -10.87 -3.20 -6.43
C ALA A 47 -9.78 -4.28 -6.52
N ALA A 48 -8.56 -4.00 -6.05
CA ALA A 48 -7.48 -5.00 -6.04
C ALA A 48 -7.73 -6.11 -5.00
N ASP A 49 -8.06 -5.74 -3.76
CA ASP A 49 -8.39 -6.72 -2.71
C ASP A 49 -9.64 -7.55 -3.10
N ASP A 50 -10.68 -6.92 -3.70
CA ASP A 50 -11.90 -7.60 -4.13
C ASP A 50 -11.67 -8.50 -5.37
N ALA A 51 -10.82 -8.11 -6.33
CA ALA A 51 -10.49 -8.96 -7.48
C ALA A 51 -9.77 -10.24 -7.03
N LEU A 52 -8.81 -10.12 -6.11
CA LEU A 52 -8.11 -11.26 -5.54
C LEU A 52 -9.03 -12.13 -4.68
N SER A 53 -9.94 -11.50 -3.92
CA SER A 53 -10.94 -12.20 -3.13
C SER A 53 -11.91 -12.98 -4.03
N ALA A 54 -12.44 -12.36 -5.09
CA ALA A 54 -13.40 -12.99 -5.99
C ALA A 54 -12.84 -14.24 -6.68
N ALA A 55 -11.55 -14.23 -7.02
CA ALA A 55 -10.84 -15.36 -7.62
C ALA A 55 -10.32 -16.38 -6.59
N ASP A 56 -10.80 -16.33 -5.34
CA ASP A 56 -10.37 -17.20 -4.23
C ASP A 56 -8.85 -17.28 -4.06
N ALA A 57 -8.14 -16.21 -4.43
CA ALA A 57 -6.69 -16.22 -4.59
C ALA A 57 -5.93 -15.91 -3.29
N VAL A 58 -6.61 -15.58 -2.18
CA VAL A 58 -5.97 -15.16 -0.92
C VAL A 58 -6.35 -16.12 0.19
N SER A 59 -5.35 -16.75 0.82
CA SER A 59 -5.57 -17.64 1.98
C SER A 59 -5.37 -16.92 3.31
N TRP A 60 -4.58 -15.85 3.32
CA TRP A 60 -4.27 -15.06 4.51
C TRP A 60 -3.98 -13.60 4.15
N ARG A 61 -4.42 -12.65 4.98
CA ARG A 61 -4.26 -11.21 4.76
C ARG A 61 -3.88 -10.47 6.04
N ALA A 62 -2.93 -9.52 5.92
CA ALA A 62 -2.59 -8.55 6.97
C ALA A 62 -2.00 -7.26 6.35
N PRO A 63 -1.93 -6.12 7.05
CA PRO A 63 -2.45 -5.84 8.40
C PRO A 63 -3.77 -5.07 8.41
N TYR A 64 -4.25 -4.61 7.26
CA TYR A 64 -5.46 -3.80 7.16
C TYR A 64 -6.10 -3.92 5.78
N GLN A 65 -7.41 -3.91 5.70
CA GLN A 65 -8.18 -3.96 4.45
C GLN A 65 -9.48 -3.15 4.59
N THR A 66 -10.04 -2.71 3.47
CA THR A 66 -11.33 -1.99 3.47
C THR A 66 -12.32 -2.46 2.41
N ALA A 67 -12.00 -3.57 1.73
CA ALA A 67 -12.72 -4.09 0.58
C ALA A 67 -13.89 -4.96 1.04
N SER A 68 -15.07 -4.77 0.46
CA SER A 68 -16.29 -5.41 0.96
C SER A 68 -16.30 -6.91 0.71
N GLY A 69 -15.86 -7.35 -0.47
CA GLY A 69 -15.82 -8.76 -0.84
C GLY A 69 -14.78 -9.51 -0.02
N LEU A 70 -13.59 -8.93 0.18
CA LEU A 70 -12.58 -9.52 1.07
C LEU A 70 -13.06 -9.61 2.52
N ARG A 71 -13.69 -8.55 3.05
CA ARG A 71 -14.26 -8.55 4.41
C ARG A 71 -15.32 -9.64 4.59
N GLN A 72 -16.16 -9.90 3.59
CA GLN A 72 -17.15 -10.97 3.65
C GLN A 72 -16.49 -12.34 3.79
N LYS A 73 -15.46 -12.64 2.99
CA LYS A 73 -14.73 -13.92 3.07
C LYS A 73 -13.96 -14.08 4.37
N ILE A 74 -13.41 -12.99 4.92
CA ILE A 74 -12.78 -12.99 6.25
C ILE A 74 -13.81 -13.36 7.32
N ASN A 75 -14.98 -12.70 7.32
CA ASN A 75 -16.04 -12.95 8.31
C ASN A 75 -16.65 -14.35 8.19
N GLN A 76 -16.55 -14.98 7.02
CA GLN A 76 -16.96 -16.37 6.77
C GLN A 76 -15.86 -17.40 7.12
N GLY A 77 -14.69 -16.95 7.59
CA GLY A 77 -13.56 -17.82 7.93
C GLY A 77 -12.81 -18.40 6.72
N GLN A 78 -13.14 -17.97 5.50
CA GLN A 78 -12.49 -18.44 4.26
C GLN A 78 -11.09 -17.85 4.07
N VAL A 79 -10.89 -16.61 4.56
CA VAL A 79 -9.57 -15.94 4.56
C VAL A 79 -9.15 -15.66 5.97
N LYS A 80 -7.96 -16.16 6.36
CA LYS A 80 -7.38 -15.85 7.66
C LYS A 80 -6.90 -14.40 7.67
N PHE A 81 -7.34 -13.61 8.64
CA PHE A 81 -6.96 -12.19 8.74
C PHE A 81 -6.37 -11.88 10.10
N VAL A 82 -5.36 -11.02 10.12
CA VAL A 82 -4.85 -10.41 11.34
C VAL A 82 -4.65 -8.92 11.09
N ASP A 83 -5.32 -8.11 11.91
CA ASP A 83 -5.06 -6.69 12.00
C ASP A 83 -3.96 -6.41 13.02
N LEU A 84 -3.06 -5.51 12.64
CA LEU A 84 -1.86 -5.20 13.41
C LEU A 84 -1.69 -3.70 13.47
N HIS A 85 -1.03 -3.23 14.54
CA HIS A 85 -0.61 -1.85 14.61
C HIS A 85 0.34 -1.55 13.45
N LEU A 86 -0.03 -0.62 12.57
CA LEU A 86 0.64 -0.44 11.27
C LEU A 86 2.14 -0.13 11.40
N SER A 87 2.53 0.60 12.46
CA SER A 87 3.94 0.92 12.73
C SER A 87 4.79 -0.29 13.12
N GLU A 88 4.17 -1.40 13.54
CA GLU A 88 4.89 -2.59 14.00
C GLU A 88 5.13 -3.60 12.88
N VAL A 89 4.37 -3.52 11.80
CA VAL A 89 4.40 -4.54 10.74
C VAL A 89 5.78 -4.64 10.09
N ALA A 90 6.41 -3.51 9.76
CA ALA A 90 7.75 -3.48 9.19
C ALA A 90 8.80 -4.12 10.12
N GLN A 91 8.76 -3.82 11.42
CA GLN A 91 9.71 -4.40 12.36
C GLN A 91 9.45 -5.90 12.58
N MET A 92 8.19 -6.33 12.66
CA MET A 92 7.85 -7.75 12.81
C MET A 92 8.33 -8.58 11.62
N VAL A 93 8.23 -8.04 10.40
CA VAL A 93 8.79 -8.65 9.19
C VAL A 93 10.31 -8.73 9.28
N ASN A 94 10.96 -7.64 9.71
CA ASN A 94 12.41 -7.62 9.90
C ASN A 94 12.88 -8.65 10.95
N TYR A 95 12.07 -8.91 11.96
CA TYR A 95 12.36 -9.90 13.01
C TYR A 95 12.03 -11.34 12.56
N GLY A 96 11.32 -11.52 11.45
CA GLY A 96 10.99 -12.82 10.89
C GLY A 96 9.69 -13.45 11.38
N PHE A 97 8.83 -12.72 12.11
CA PHE A 97 7.58 -13.27 12.67
C PHE A 97 6.59 -13.78 11.61
N PHE A 98 6.60 -13.20 10.41
CA PHE A 98 5.73 -13.64 9.31
C PHE A 98 6.38 -14.70 8.40
N GLY A 99 7.63 -15.07 8.66
CA GLY A 99 8.46 -15.88 7.75
C GLY A 99 9.00 -15.07 6.57
N GLU A 100 9.42 -15.77 5.52
CA GLU A 100 10.04 -15.16 4.35
C GLU A 100 9.01 -14.56 3.38
N ILE A 101 9.38 -13.45 2.74
CA ILE A 101 8.62 -12.86 1.64
C ILE A 101 9.22 -13.39 0.33
N ASP A 102 8.45 -14.19 -0.39
CA ASP A 102 8.91 -14.79 -1.64
C ASP A 102 8.99 -13.75 -2.75
N VAL A 103 7.96 -12.90 -2.85
CA VAL A 103 7.84 -11.86 -3.87
C VAL A 103 7.29 -10.57 -3.27
N ALA A 104 7.98 -9.45 -3.49
CA ALA A 104 7.43 -8.12 -3.28
C ALA A 104 7.02 -7.51 -4.62
N VAL A 105 5.80 -6.98 -4.70
CA VAL A 105 5.31 -6.20 -5.84
C VAL A 105 5.19 -4.75 -5.41
N ILE A 106 5.98 -3.90 -6.04
CA ILE A 106 6.17 -2.51 -5.61
C ILE A 106 5.86 -1.56 -6.75
N GLU A 107 4.95 -0.63 -6.52
CA GLU A 107 4.75 0.49 -7.43
C GLU A 107 5.87 1.52 -7.25
N ALA A 108 6.49 1.92 -8.36
CA ALA A 108 7.59 2.87 -8.40
C ALA A 108 7.34 3.95 -9.47
N SER A 109 7.82 5.17 -9.21
CA SER A 109 7.84 6.29 -10.17
C SER A 109 9.10 6.27 -11.03
N ALA A 110 10.20 5.75 -10.48
CA ALA A 110 11.45 5.59 -11.20
C ALA A 110 12.26 4.43 -10.61
N ILE A 111 13.15 3.88 -11.43
CA ILE A 111 14.14 2.87 -11.06
C ILE A 111 15.45 3.16 -11.79
N ALA A 112 16.58 3.01 -11.12
CA ALA A 112 17.90 3.11 -11.73
C ALA A 112 18.57 1.73 -11.85
N PRO A 113 19.49 1.55 -12.81
CA PRO A 113 20.20 0.27 -13.01
C PRO A 113 21.02 -0.19 -11.79
N ASP A 114 21.42 0.74 -10.92
CA ASP A 114 22.16 0.47 -9.69
C ASP A 114 21.27 0.00 -8.52
N GLY A 115 19.97 -0.22 -8.76
CA GLY A 115 19.04 -0.73 -7.76
C GLY A 115 18.40 0.35 -6.87
N ARG A 116 18.53 1.64 -7.21
CA ARG A 116 17.70 2.69 -6.59
C ARG A 116 16.27 2.62 -7.10
N VAL A 117 15.32 2.58 -6.17
CA VAL A 117 13.88 2.56 -6.45
C VAL A 117 13.21 3.77 -5.80
N TRP A 118 12.57 4.61 -6.60
CA TRP A 118 11.78 5.75 -6.15
C TRP A 118 10.31 5.38 -6.11
N LEU A 119 9.68 5.50 -4.95
CA LEU A 119 8.28 5.14 -4.74
C LEU A 119 7.33 6.20 -5.32
N THR A 120 6.04 5.91 -5.33
CA THR A 120 4.98 6.82 -5.82
C THR A 120 4.30 7.56 -4.65
N SER A 121 2.97 7.68 -4.68
CA SER A 121 2.16 8.45 -3.73
C SER A 121 1.95 7.77 -2.37
N GLY A 122 2.46 6.55 -2.18
CA GLY A 122 2.36 5.80 -0.92
C GLY A 122 3.64 5.06 -0.59
N ILE A 123 4.17 5.28 0.61
CA ILE A 123 5.38 4.60 1.11
C ILE A 123 5.00 3.29 1.82
N GLY A 124 4.17 3.40 2.86
CA GLY A 124 3.78 2.26 3.71
C GLY A 124 5.00 1.46 4.16
N ASN A 125 4.93 0.14 3.98
CA ASN A 125 6.03 -0.79 4.32
C ASN A 125 6.89 -1.18 3.10
N ALA A 126 6.75 -0.50 1.96
CA ALA A 126 7.49 -0.81 0.74
C ALA A 126 9.02 -0.87 0.92
N PRO A 127 9.66 0.04 1.68
CA PRO A 127 11.10 -0.06 1.92
C PRO A 127 11.52 -1.38 2.57
N THR A 128 10.73 -1.88 3.52
CA THR A 128 10.98 -3.17 4.19
C THR A 128 10.73 -4.35 3.24
N TRP A 129 9.67 -4.32 2.44
CA TRP A 129 9.39 -5.36 1.43
C TRP A 129 10.56 -5.50 0.45
N LEU A 130 11.05 -4.37 -0.06
CA LEU A 130 12.18 -4.29 -0.99
C LEU A 130 13.46 -4.91 -0.41
N LEU A 131 13.75 -4.67 0.88
CA LEU A 131 14.92 -5.26 1.53
C LEU A 131 14.76 -6.76 1.84
N ARG A 132 13.57 -7.19 2.29
CA ARG A 132 13.37 -8.53 2.85
C ARG A 132 12.88 -9.57 1.86
N ALA A 133 12.33 -9.17 0.72
CA ALA A 133 11.88 -10.11 -0.29
C ALA A 133 13.04 -10.82 -0.98
N LYS A 134 12.82 -12.08 -1.33
CA LYS A 134 13.73 -12.88 -2.19
C LYS A 134 13.72 -12.36 -3.62
N LYS A 135 12.53 -12.02 -4.13
CA LYS A 135 12.31 -11.50 -5.48
C LYS A 135 11.47 -10.23 -5.41
N VAL A 136 11.74 -9.30 -6.31
CA VAL A 136 11.05 -8.02 -6.44
C VAL A 136 10.51 -7.90 -7.85
N ILE A 137 9.25 -7.52 -7.96
CA ILE A 137 8.63 -7.08 -9.21
C ILE A 137 8.30 -5.61 -9.06
N ILE A 138 8.78 -4.79 -9.98
CA ILE A 138 8.51 -3.36 -9.98
C ILE A 138 7.40 -3.08 -10.98
N GLU A 139 6.28 -2.50 -10.52
CA GLU A 139 5.34 -1.82 -11.41
C GLU A 139 5.80 -0.38 -11.59
N LEU A 140 6.43 -0.09 -12.73
CA LEU A 140 6.90 1.25 -13.06
C LEU A 140 5.71 2.03 -13.62
N ASN A 141 5.18 2.98 -12.84
CA ASN A 141 3.96 3.70 -13.19
C ASN A 141 4.25 5.12 -13.70
N HIS A 142 4.15 5.28 -15.02
CA HIS A 142 4.39 6.52 -15.75
C HIS A 142 3.33 7.61 -15.50
N TYR A 143 2.21 7.27 -14.86
CA TYR A 143 1.21 8.26 -14.44
C TYR A 143 1.79 9.26 -13.42
N HIS A 144 2.71 8.80 -12.57
CA HIS A 144 3.33 9.64 -11.57
C HIS A 144 4.52 10.40 -12.15
N SER A 145 4.55 11.71 -11.96
CA SER A 145 5.75 12.51 -12.21
C SER A 145 6.93 11.94 -11.39
N PRO A 146 8.14 11.78 -11.97
CA PRO A 146 9.33 11.35 -11.23
C PRO A 146 9.62 12.22 -10.00
N ARG A 147 9.18 13.49 -10.03
CA ARG A 147 9.33 14.45 -8.94
C ARG A 147 8.52 14.10 -7.70
N VAL A 148 7.54 13.19 -7.78
CA VAL A 148 6.76 12.73 -6.60
C VAL A 148 7.68 12.21 -5.50
N ALA A 149 8.82 11.62 -5.88
CA ALA A 149 9.77 11.07 -4.94
C ALA A 149 10.56 12.14 -4.16
N GLU A 150 10.52 13.42 -4.57
CA GLU A 150 11.02 14.55 -3.77
C GLU A 150 10.26 14.69 -2.44
N LEU A 151 9.01 14.17 -2.38
CA LEU A 151 8.18 14.19 -1.19
C LEU A 151 8.53 13.08 -0.19
N ALA A 152 9.23 12.02 -0.62
CA ALA A 152 9.57 10.89 0.24
C ALA A 152 10.69 11.25 1.23
N ASP A 153 10.60 10.68 2.43
CA ASP A 153 11.68 10.62 3.42
C ASP A 153 11.70 9.21 4.03
N ILE A 154 12.67 8.40 3.63
CA ILE A 154 12.70 6.97 3.90
C ILE A 154 13.85 6.68 4.86
N VAL A 155 13.48 6.23 6.06
CA VAL A 155 14.40 5.70 7.06
C VAL A 155 14.01 4.26 7.37
N ILE A 156 15.01 3.38 7.38
CA ILE A 156 14.82 1.98 7.77
C ILE A 156 15.64 1.78 9.05
N PRO A 157 15.00 1.70 10.23
CA PRO A 157 15.72 1.49 11.47
C PRO A 157 16.36 0.10 11.49
N GLY A 158 17.54 0.00 12.11
CA GLY A 158 18.20 -1.28 12.34
C GLY A 158 17.36 -2.24 13.20
N ALA A 159 17.76 -3.51 13.20
CA ALA A 159 17.18 -4.50 14.10
C ALA A 159 17.71 -4.33 15.55
N PRO A 160 16.90 -4.67 16.58
CA PRO A 160 17.39 -4.77 17.94
C PRO A 160 18.48 -5.85 18.05
N PRO A 161 19.39 -5.76 19.04
CA PRO A 161 19.43 -4.75 20.11
C PRO A 161 20.10 -3.43 19.71
N ARG A 162 20.71 -3.34 18.52
CA ARG A 162 21.52 -2.18 18.09
C ARG A 162 20.72 -1.15 17.27
N ARG A 163 19.42 -1.00 17.56
CA ARG A 163 18.58 -0.01 16.90
C ARG A 163 18.89 1.37 17.45
N ASN A 164 19.32 2.29 16.58
CA ASN A 164 19.53 3.68 16.94
C ASN A 164 18.20 4.45 17.04
N SER A 165 18.23 5.59 17.72
CA SER A 165 17.12 6.55 17.71
C SER A 165 16.87 7.08 16.29
N ILE A 166 15.61 7.41 16.02
CA ILE A 166 15.23 8.12 14.79
C ILE A 166 15.18 9.61 15.13
N ALA A 167 16.06 10.40 14.54
CA ALA A 167 16.31 11.80 14.91
C ALA A 167 15.25 12.78 14.35
N ILE A 168 13.96 12.52 14.61
CA ILE A 168 12.83 13.40 14.20
C ILE A 168 12.36 14.21 15.41
N PHE A 169 12.76 15.47 15.48
CA PHE A 169 12.42 16.39 16.57
C PHE A 169 11.29 17.35 16.17
N HIS A 170 11.14 17.65 14.88
CA HIS A 170 10.04 18.41 14.29
C HIS A 170 9.32 17.65 13.16
N ALA A 171 8.07 18.04 12.89
CA ALA A 171 7.24 17.39 11.87
C ALA A 171 7.74 17.58 10.42
N MET A 172 8.60 18.56 10.20
CA MET A 172 9.20 18.87 8.90
C MET A 172 10.63 18.33 8.74
N ASP A 173 11.16 17.67 9.77
CA ASP A 173 12.51 17.10 9.70
C ASP A 173 12.55 16.02 8.61
N ARG A 174 13.65 16.04 7.86
CA ARG A 174 13.99 14.99 6.89
C ARG A 174 15.26 14.30 7.35
N VAL A 175 15.17 13.01 7.60
CA VAL A 175 16.22 12.21 8.25
C VAL A 175 16.66 11.01 7.41
N GLY A 176 16.06 10.83 6.24
CA GLY A 176 16.24 9.68 5.38
C GLY A 176 16.58 10.02 3.93
N SER A 177 16.29 9.05 3.07
CA SER A 177 16.51 9.14 1.62
C SER A 177 15.20 9.31 0.86
N ARG A 178 15.29 9.80 -0.38
CA ARG A 178 14.16 9.89 -1.32
C ARG A 178 13.92 8.58 -2.09
N TYR A 179 14.80 7.61 -1.94
CA TYR A 179 14.77 6.32 -2.63
C TYR A 179 15.09 5.18 -1.67
N VAL A 180 14.75 3.96 -2.09
CA VAL A 180 15.17 2.73 -1.44
C VAL A 180 16.30 2.12 -2.27
N GLN A 181 17.42 1.81 -1.63
CA GLN A 181 18.52 1.06 -2.26
C GLN A 181 18.28 -0.43 -2.07
N ILE A 182 18.28 -1.19 -3.18
CA ILE A 182 18.29 -2.66 -3.15
C ILE A 182 19.38 -3.24 -4.04
N ASP A 183 19.64 -4.54 -3.88
CA ASP A 183 20.42 -5.30 -4.86
C ASP A 183 19.58 -5.45 -6.14
N PRO A 184 20.05 -4.93 -7.30
CA PRO A 184 19.31 -5.02 -8.56
C PRO A 184 19.04 -6.47 -8.98
N LYS A 185 19.85 -7.45 -8.53
CA LYS A 185 19.63 -8.88 -8.84
C LYS A 185 18.33 -9.44 -8.25
N LYS A 186 17.76 -8.78 -7.23
CA LYS A 186 16.45 -9.18 -6.68
C LYS A 186 15.31 -8.86 -7.64
N ILE A 187 15.49 -7.92 -8.57
CA ILE A 187 14.45 -7.47 -9.48
C ILE A 187 14.31 -8.48 -10.60
N VAL A 188 13.23 -9.26 -10.57
CA VAL A 188 12.99 -10.35 -11.55
C VAL A 188 12.11 -9.92 -12.71
N ALA A 189 11.39 -8.80 -12.56
CA ALA A 189 10.57 -8.21 -13.60
C ALA A 189 10.32 -6.72 -13.35
N VAL A 190 10.20 -5.98 -14.44
CA VAL A 190 9.65 -4.62 -14.46
C VAL A 190 8.42 -4.64 -15.35
N VAL A 191 7.31 -4.13 -14.84
CA VAL A 191 6.02 -4.05 -15.52
C VAL A 191 5.69 -2.59 -15.70
N GLU A 192 5.71 -2.12 -16.94
CA GLU A 192 5.33 -0.74 -17.26
C GLU A 192 3.81 -0.57 -17.13
N THR A 193 3.40 0.50 -16.47
CA THR A 193 2.00 0.88 -16.27
C THR A 193 1.83 2.39 -16.41
N GLU A 194 0.62 2.83 -16.70
CA GLU A 194 0.26 4.24 -16.73
C GLU A 194 -1.17 4.36 -16.20
N LEU A 195 -1.33 4.27 -14.88
CA LEU A 195 -2.63 4.16 -14.23
C LEU A 195 -2.76 5.12 -13.03
N PRO A 196 -3.85 5.91 -12.95
CA PRO A 196 -4.08 6.79 -11.82
C PRO A 196 -4.32 5.99 -10.53
N THR A 197 -4.05 6.62 -9.39
CA THR A 197 -4.54 6.10 -8.11
C THR A 197 -6.07 6.21 -8.09
N PRO A 198 -6.83 5.13 -7.84
CA PRO A 198 -8.30 5.20 -7.83
C PRO A 198 -8.79 6.20 -6.77
N GLU A 199 -9.51 7.22 -7.21
CA GLU A 199 -10.11 8.20 -6.30
C GLU A 199 -11.27 7.58 -5.53
N THR A 200 -11.33 7.87 -4.23
CA THR A 200 -12.60 7.83 -3.49
C THR A 200 -13.13 9.25 -3.53
N PHE A 201 -14.21 9.46 -4.28
CA PHE A 201 -14.92 10.73 -4.52
C PHE A 201 -14.75 11.77 -3.39
N TRP A 202 -14.42 13.00 -3.77
CA TRP A 202 -14.43 14.16 -2.87
C TRP A 202 -15.84 14.35 -2.29
N ILE A 203 -15.93 14.47 -0.96
CA ILE A 203 -17.18 14.72 -0.24
C ILE A 203 -17.49 16.21 -0.33
N THR A 204 -18.59 16.58 -0.98
CA THR A 204 -19.21 17.90 -0.78
C THR A 204 -19.66 18.00 0.68
N ILE A 205 -19.24 19.06 1.39
CA ILE A 205 -19.58 19.28 2.81
C ILE A 205 -21.10 19.36 2.98
N ILE A 206 -21.72 18.28 3.47
CA ILE A 206 -23.13 18.28 3.87
C ILE A 206 -23.27 19.07 5.18
N ARG A 207 -24.32 19.89 5.29
CA ARG A 207 -24.69 20.72 6.47
C ARG A 207 -24.67 19.99 7.85
N PHE A 208 -24.66 18.66 7.89
CA PHE A 208 -24.61 17.86 9.12
C PHE A 208 -23.22 17.83 9.79
N VAL A 209 -22.12 17.86 9.01
CA VAL A 209 -20.75 17.95 9.57
C VAL A 209 -20.52 19.30 10.26
N ARG A 210 -21.24 20.35 9.82
CA ARG A 210 -21.29 21.66 10.52
C ARG A 210 -22.02 21.61 11.87
N LYS A 211 -22.85 20.59 12.12
CA LYS A 211 -23.69 20.46 13.33
C LYS A 211 -23.16 19.45 14.34
N LEU A 212 -22.15 18.64 14.01
CA LEU A 212 -21.32 18.04 15.04
C LEU A 212 -20.69 19.22 15.78
N PRO A 213 -21.04 19.50 17.04
CA PRO A 213 -20.33 20.53 17.75
C PRO A 213 -18.90 20.02 17.80
N ILE A 214 -18.01 20.77 17.16
CA ILE A 214 -16.60 20.69 17.46
C ILE A 214 -16.51 21.22 18.89
N THR A 215 -16.91 20.41 19.88
CA THR A 215 -16.63 20.65 21.29
C THR A 215 -15.16 20.30 21.52
N TRP A 216 -14.26 20.97 20.81
CA TRP A 216 -13.01 21.29 21.46
C TRP A 216 -13.40 22.16 22.63
N SER A 217 -13.25 21.64 23.85
CA SER A 217 -13.34 22.48 25.04
C SER A 217 -12.55 23.77 24.77
N PRO A 218 -13.05 24.96 25.14
CA PRO A 218 -12.30 26.22 25.04
C PRO A 218 -10.88 26.12 25.64
N PHE A 219 -10.66 25.13 26.51
CA PHE A 219 -9.38 24.72 27.08
C PHE A 219 -8.35 24.22 26.05
N CYS A 220 -8.77 23.43 25.05
CA CYS A 220 -7.87 22.97 23.98
C CYS A 220 -7.43 24.16 23.12
N TRP A 221 -8.33 25.05 22.72
CA TRP A 221 -8.00 26.17 21.83
C TRP A 221 -6.99 27.15 22.45
N LYS A 222 -7.17 27.54 23.72
CA LYS A 222 -6.27 28.48 24.41
C LYS A 222 -4.88 27.90 24.71
N ARG A 223 -4.77 26.60 24.98
CA ARG A 223 -3.48 25.93 25.18
C ARG A 223 -2.78 25.60 23.85
N TRP A 224 -3.54 25.45 22.77
CA TRP A 224 -3.05 25.11 21.44
C TRP A 224 -2.43 26.29 20.68
N LEU A 225 -2.95 27.51 20.87
CA LEU A 225 -2.29 28.74 20.38
C LEU A 225 -0.97 29.03 21.11
N ALA A 226 -0.78 28.47 22.31
CA ALA A 226 0.44 28.65 23.11
C ALA A 226 1.51 27.57 22.85
N ASP A 227 1.12 26.40 22.35
CA ASP A 227 2.03 25.26 22.09
C ASP A 227 1.57 24.50 20.83
N ALA A 228 2.30 24.71 19.73
CA ALA A 228 2.06 24.11 18.42
C ALA A 228 2.35 22.59 18.42
N SER A 229 1.46 21.82 19.03
CA SER A 229 1.54 20.36 19.10
C SER A 229 1.14 19.68 17.78
N ARG A 230 1.72 18.49 17.50
CA ARG A 230 1.46 17.72 16.27
C ARG A 230 0.04 17.14 16.28
N LEU A 231 -0.68 17.27 15.15
CA LEU A 231 -2.04 16.71 14.98
C LEU A 231 -2.02 15.48 14.08
N ASN A 232 -2.87 14.50 14.40
CA ASN A 232 -3.12 13.33 13.55
C ASN A 232 -4.64 13.07 13.48
N PHE A 233 -5.19 12.94 12.28
CA PHE A 233 -6.61 12.70 12.03
C PHE A 233 -6.81 11.50 11.12
N CYS A 234 -7.86 10.70 11.38
CA CYS A 234 -8.21 9.52 10.61
C CYS A 234 -9.30 9.83 9.56
N ARG A 235 -9.36 9.05 8.47
CA ARG A 235 -10.37 9.17 7.42
C ARG A 235 -11.61 8.35 7.78
N CYS A 236 -12.79 8.96 7.86
CA CYS A 236 -14.06 8.26 8.09
C CYS A 236 -14.78 7.91 6.77
N LYS A 237 -15.28 6.68 6.63
CA LYS A 237 -16.20 6.28 5.55
C LYS A 237 -17.64 6.58 5.98
N ALA A 238 -18.27 7.62 5.43
CA ALA A 238 -19.72 7.80 5.46
C ALA A 238 -20.25 7.59 4.04
N ALA A 239 -21.19 6.66 3.85
CA ALA A 239 -21.68 6.22 2.54
C ALA A 239 -22.92 7.00 2.11
N TRP A 240 -22.87 7.79 1.04
CA TRP A 240 -24.06 8.40 0.41
C TRP A 240 -23.88 8.54 -1.11
N ALA A 241 -24.94 8.21 -1.85
CA ALA A 241 -25.01 8.10 -3.31
C ALA A 241 -25.46 9.42 -3.98
N ILE A 242 -25.06 9.65 -5.23
CA ILE A 242 -25.90 10.15 -6.34
C ILE A 242 -25.15 9.97 -7.68
N SER A 243 -25.92 9.61 -8.70
CA SER A 243 -25.52 9.26 -10.07
C SER A 243 -24.85 10.39 -10.84
N THR A 244 -23.74 10.09 -11.51
CA THR A 244 -23.42 10.70 -12.82
C THR A 244 -22.77 9.65 -13.71
N THR A 245 -23.42 9.41 -14.85
CA THR A 245 -23.00 8.51 -15.91
C THR A 245 -21.80 9.07 -16.65
N ARG A 246 -20.65 8.41 -16.56
CA ARG A 246 -19.62 8.48 -17.61
C ARG A 246 -18.78 7.21 -17.61
N SER A 247 -19.08 6.34 -18.57
CA SER A 247 -18.31 5.15 -18.88
C SER A 247 -16.96 5.51 -19.49
N TRP A 248 -15.88 4.95 -18.97
CA TRP A 248 -14.60 4.89 -19.67
C TRP A 248 -14.12 3.44 -19.74
N ARG A 249 -14.00 2.93 -20.97
CA ARG A 249 -13.38 1.64 -21.31
C ARG A 249 -11.98 1.94 -21.84
N GLY A 250 -10.95 1.49 -21.14
CA GLY A 250 -9.57 1.52 -21.62
C GLY A 250 -8.90 0.20 -21.27
N TRP A 251 -8.55 -0.59 -22.28
CA TRP A 251 -7.86 -1.87 -22.11
C TRP A 251 -6.35 -1.62 -22.03
N ALA A 252 -5.70 -2.08 -20.95
CA ALA A 252 -4.25 -2.01 -20.80
C ALA A 252 -3.55 -3.12 -21.62
N LYS A 253 -2.50 -2.74 -22.36
CA LYS A 253 -1.51 -3.67 -22.94
C LYS A 253 -0.41 -3.91 -21.92
N ILE A 254 -0.23 -5.17 -21.50
CA ILE A 254 0.88 -5.58 -20.64
C ILE A 254 2.08 -5.88 -21.54
N ARG A 255 3.19 -5.15 -21.37
CA ARG A 255 4.48 -5.45 -22.02
C ARG A 255 5.45 -5.90 -20.94
N ILE A 256 5.88 -7.16 -20.99
CA ILE A 256 6.90 -7.72 -20.10
C ILE A 256 8.23 -7.60 -20.83
N SER A 257 9.09 -6.67 -20.41
CA SER A 257 10.49 -6.64 -20.84
C SER A 257 11.33 -7.46 -19.86
N ARG A 258 11.85 -8.60 -20.33
CA ARG A 258 12.91 -9.34 -19.63
C ARG A 258 14.23 -8.59 -19.84
N LEU A 259 14.85 -8.12 -18.77
CA LEU A 259 16.28 -7.81 -18.78
C LEU A 259 17.03 -9.11 -18.42
N LEU A 260 18.04 -9.42 -19.23
CA LEU A 260 18.94 -10.58 -19.10
C LEU A 260 19.72 -10.54 -17.79
#